data_AF-R7US56-F1
#
_entry.id   AF-R7US56-F1
#
_cell.length_a   1.000
_cell.length_b   1.000
_cell.length_c   1.000
_cell.angle_alpha   90.00
_cell.angle_beta   90.00
_cell.angle_gamma   90.00
#
_symmetry.space_group_name_H-M   'P 1'
#
loop_
_entity.id
_entity.type
_entity.pdbx_description
1 polymer ?
#
loop_
_entity_poly.entity_id
_entity_poly.type
_entity_poly.pdbx_seq_one_letter_code
_entity_poly.pdbx_strand_id
1 'polypeptide(L)'
;GNILSPSFPSNYGSGLSCIWIITVSESSYVQLKFNSFDVYEMDSPVCTRDRLEVSSINPHEGTATTSLGAYCNTNPPKGPIESLWNMLRVTFITDTTISAQGFWLSYRGIQYQVDIQLNKSLTSENFSFKDHISFCILDIHFRLFAWLG
;
A
#
# COMPACT_ATOMS: atom_id res chain seq x y z
N GLY A 1 -0.89 -9.83 7.13
CA GLY A 1 0.55 -9.90 6.77
C GLY A 1 1.22 -8.58 7.10
N ASN A 2 2.45 -8.40 6.63
CA ASN A 2 3.21 -7.17 6.79
C ASN A 2 3.80 -6.73 5.45
N ILE A 3 3.93 -5.42 5.26
CA ILE A 3 4.67 -4.80 4.15
C ILE A 3 5.76 -3.94 4.77
N LEU A 4 7.00 -4.17 4.34
CA LEU A 4 8.17 -3.41 4.73
C LEU A 4 8.69 -2.68 3.50
N SER A 5 9.08 -1.42 3.65
CA SER A 5 9.84 -0.75 2.59
C SER A 5 11.15 -1.50 2.33
N PRO A 6 11.70 -1.45 1.10
CA PRO A 6 13.00 -2.03 0.83
C PRO A 6 14.05 -1.54 1.83
N SER A 7 14.88 -2.47 2.32
CA SER A 7 15.95 -2.23 3.30
C SER A 7 15.52 -1.88 4.74
N PHE A 8 14.22 -1.76 5.04
CA PHE A 8 13.75 -1.47 6.40
C PHE A 8 14.34 -2.45 7.44
N PRO A 9 14.87 -1.98 8.59
CA PRO A 9 14.78 -0.62 9.15
C PRO A 9 15.90 0.33 8.73
N SER A 10 16.73 -0.03 7.74
CA SER A 10 17.64 0.92 7.10
C SER A 10 16.89 1.77 6.08
N ASN A 11 17.49 2.88 5.66
CA ASN A 11 16.85 3.79 4.71
C ASN A 11 16.55 3.09 3.37
N TYR A 12 15.41 3.44 2.77
CA TYR A 12 15.04 2.93 1.45
C TYR A 12 15.96 3.51 0.36
N GLY A 13 16.05 2.80 -0.77
CA GLY A 13 16.82 3.25 -1.94
C GLY A 13 16.09 4.32 -2.76
N SER A 14 16.82 5.01 -3.62
CA SER A 14 16.26 6.00 -4.57
C SER A 14 15.70 5.33 -5.84
N GLY A 15 14.79 6.02 -6.54
CA GLY A 15 14.22 5.56 -7.82
C GLY A 15 13.41 4.26 -7.72
N LEU A 16 12.74 4.02 -6.60
CA LEU A 16 11.92 2.84 -6.41
C LEU A 16 10.53 3.03 -7.02
N SER A 17 10.01 1.97 -7.62
CA SER A 17 8.60 1.80 -7.95
C SER A 17 8.16 0.43 -7.44
N CYS A 18 7.68 0.40 -6.19
CA CYS A 18 7.18 -0.82 -5.56
C CYS A 18 5.66 -0.84 -5.55
N ILE A 19 5.06 -1.97 -5.94
CA ILE A 19 3.62 -2.20 -5.89
C ILE A 19 3.35 -3.49 -5.11
N TRP A 20 2.40 -3.40 -4.19
CA TRP A 20 1.82 -4.52 -3.47
C TRP A 20 0.33 -4.57 -3.72
N ILE A 21 -0.15 -5.74 -4.14
CA ILE A 21 -1.58 -6.05 -4.24
C ILE A 21 -1.93 -6.99 -3.10
N ILE A 22 -2.84 -6.55 -2.24
CA ILE A 22 -3.36 -7.32 -1.12
C ILE A 22 -4.78 -7.74 -1.48
N THR A 23 -5.00 -9.05 -1.53
CA THR A 23 -6.33 -9.63 -1.78
C THR A 23 -6.78 -10.41 -0.56
N VAL A 24 -8.02 -10.19 -0.14
CA VAL A 24 -8.72 -10.97 0.89
C VAL A 24 -9.95 -11.64 0.30
N SER A 25 -10.64 -12.46 1.10
CA SER A 25 -11.91 -13.08 0.71
C SER A 25 -12.91 -12.05 0.20
N GLU A 26 -13.72 -12.42 -0.79
CA GLU A 26 -14.73 -11.54 -1.41
C GLU A 26 -15.74 -10.96 -0.41
N SER A 27 -16.00 -11.67 0.69
CA SER A 27 -16.85 -11.24 1.79
C SER A 27 -16.12 -10.38 2.83
N SER A 28 -14.98 -9.79 2.48
CA SER A 28 -14.12 -9.04 3.40
C SER A 28 -13.53 -7.79 2.75
N TYR A 29 -13.05 -6.87 3.59
CA TYR A 29 -12.22 -5.74 3.18
C TYR A 29 -10.84 -5.81 3.85
N VAL A 30 -9.86 -5.12 3.28
CA VAL A 30 -8.51 -5.02 3.82
C VAL A 30 -8.47 -3.84 4.79
N GLN A 31 -8.00 -4.11 6.01
CA GLN A 31 -7.64 -3.08 6.97
C GLN A 31 -6.11 -3.00 7.06
N LEU A 32 -5.53 -1.85 6.70
CA LEU A 32 -4.09 -1.55 6.69
C LEU A 32 -3.75 -0.60 7.84
N LYS A 33 -2.68 -0.89 8.57
CA LYS A 33 -2.19 -0.08 9.70
C LYS A 33 -0.72 0.27 9.51
N PHE A 34 -0.39 1.50 9.84
CA PHE A 34 0.97 2.03 9.88
C PHE A 34 1.57 1.74 11.27
N ASN A 35 2.64 0.94 11.32
CA ASN A 35 3.36 0.62 12.56
C ASN A 35 4.60 1.50 12.72
N SER A 36 5.30 1.77 11.62
CA SER A 36 6.35 2.80 11.51
C SER A 36 6.22 3.48 10.15
N PHE A 37 6.46 4.79 10.10
CA PHE A 37 6.35 5.58 8.87
C PHE A 37 7.25 6.81 8.92
N ASP A 38 8.20 6.84 8.00
CA ASP A 38 9.10 7.95 7.75
C ASP A 38 9.52 7.94 6.28
N VAL A 39 8.86 8.74 5.46
CA VAL A 39 9.12 8.86 4.01
C VAL A 39 9.53 10.30 3.73
N TYR A 40 10.70 10.54 3.18
CA TYR A 40 11.25 11.90 3.07
C TYR A 40 10.46 12.78 2.09
N GLU A 41 9.92 13.91 2.55
CA GLU A 41 9.43 14.97 1.68
C GLU A 41 9.74 16.34 2.30
N MET A 42 10.17 17.30 1.48
CA MET A 42 10.72 18.58 1.95
C MET A 42 9.58 19.59 2.09
N ASP A 43 8.95 19.96 0.98
CA ASP A 43 8.05 21.13 0.94
C ASP A 43 6.66 20.83 0.36
N SER A 44 6.34 19.55 0.12
CA SER A 44 5.09 19.18 -0.55
C SER A 44 4.08 18.58 0.42
N PRO A 45 2.99 19.30 0.77
CA PRO A 45 1.91 18.74 1.59
C PRO A 45 1.11 17.65 0.86
N VAL A 46 1.29 17.54 -0.46
CA VAL A 46 0.62 16.56 -1.32
C VAL A 46 1.55 15.40 -1.73
N CYS A 47 2.74 15.31 -1.13
CA CYS A 47 3.70 14.21 -1.31
C CYS A 47 4.03 13.95 -2.78
N THR A 48 4.72 14.88 -3.44
CA THR A 48 4.98 14.82 -4.88
C THR A 48 6.23 14.02 -5.26
N ARG A 49 7.19 13.92 -4.35
CA ARG A 49 8.45 13.20 -4.58
C ARG A 49 8.30 11.78 -4.02
N ASP A 50 8.89 11.51 -2.85
CA ASP A 50 8.71 10.23 -2.20
C ASP A 50 7.34 10.15 -1.54
N ARG A 51 6.63 9.07 -1.83
CA ARG A 51 5.27 8.90 -1.33
C ARG A 51 4.86 7.45 -1.29
N LEU A 52 4.03 7.15 -0.30
CA LEU A 52 3.27 5.92 -0.22
C LEU A 52 1.81 6.22 -0.58
N GLU A 53 1.36 5.69 -1.71
CA GLU A 53 -0.03 5.77 -2.15
C GLU A 53 -0.78 4.51 -1.73
N VAL A 54 -2.01 4.68 -1.26
CA VAL A 54 -2.91 3.58 -0.92
C VAL A 54 -4.20 3.77 -1.70
N SER A 55 -4.63 2.74 -2.43
CA SER A 55 -5.86 2.77 -3.22
C SER A 55 -6.63 1.45 -3.15
N SER A 56 -7.95 1.51 -3.21
CA SER A 56 -8.80 0.33 -3.31
C SER A 56 -8.97 -0.06 -4.77
N ILE A 57 -8.87 -1.35 -5.08
CA ILE A 57 -9.14 -1.87 -6.43
C ILE A 57 -10.60 -2.34 -6.48
N ASN A 58 -11.35 -1.91 -7.49
CA ASN A 58 -12.69 -2.43 -7.74
C ASN A 58 -12.57 -3.72 -8.57
N PRO A 59 -12.91 -4.91 -8.02
CA PRO A 59 -12.78 -6.17 -8.74
C PRO A 59 -13.72 -6.27 -9.96
N HIS A 60 -14.75 -5.41 -10.05
CA HIS A 60 -15.73 -5.42 -11.13
C HIS A 60 -15.42 -4.44 -12.28
N GLU A 61 -14.43 -3.55 -12.11
CA GLU A 61 -14.08 -2.51 -13.09
C GLU A 61 -12.63 -2.64 -13.58
N GLY A 62 -12.10 -3.88 -13.61
CA GLY A 62 -10.77 -4.17 -14.12
C GLY A 62 -9.66 -3.55 -13.25
N THR A 63 -8.87 -2.64 -13.83
CA THR A 63 -7.73 -1.99 -13.14
C THR A 63 -8.08 -0.65 -12.51
N ALA A 64 -9.36 -0.27 -12.47
CA ALA A 64 -9.79 0.98 -11.84
C ALA A 64 -9.47 0.96 -10.34
N THR A 65 -8.92 2.08 -9.84
CA THR A 65 -8.59 2.24 -8.42
C THR A 65 -9.19 3.50 -7.84
N THR A 66 -9.69 3.43 -6.62
CA THR A 66 -10.11 4.60 -5.83
C THR A 66 -9.00 4.97 -4.84
N SER A 67 -8.46 6.18 -4.94
CA SER A 67 -7.43 6.66 -4.02
C SER A 67 -7.99 6.77 -2.60
N LEU A 68 -7.26 6.21 -1.62
CA LEU A 68 -7.53 6.33 -0.19
C LEU A 68 -6.56 7.32 0.49
N GLY A 69 -5.47 7.66 -0.19
CA GLY A 69 -4.55 8.72 0.20
C GLY A 69 -3.14 8.54 -0.34
N ALA A 70 -2.35 9.61 -0.24
CA ALA A 70 -0.92 9.63 -0.45
C ALA A 70 -0.26 10.19 0.80
N TYR A 71 0.83 9.55 1.24
CA TYR A 71 1.46 9.83 2.53
C TYR A 71 2.96 10.00 2.39
N CYS A 72 3.51 10.94 3.14
CA CYS A 72 4.93 11.25 3.25
C CYS A 72 5.21 11.89 4.62
N ASN A 73 6.48 12.14 4.89
CA ASN A 73 7.06 12.51 6.17
C ASN A 73 6.69 11.53 7.28
N THR A 74 6.63 12.01 8.51
CA THR A 74 6.26 11.26 9.71
C THR A 74 4.77 11.42 10.06
N ASN A 75 3.94 11.75 9.07
CA ASN A 75 2.52 12.08 9.26
C ASN A 75 1.57 11.09 8.55
N PRO A 76 1.59 9.78 8.89
CA PRO A 76 0.60 8.84 8.37
C PRO A 76 -0.80 9.13 8.97
N PRO A 77 -1.88 8.49 8.47
CA PRO A 77 -3.19 8.54 9.09
C PRO A 77 -3.15 8.11 10.56
N LYS A 78 -3.94 8.77 11.42
CA LYS A 78 -4.05 8.43 12.84
C LYS A 78 -4.69 7.06 13.10
N GLY A 79 -5.46 6.55 12.14
CA GLY A 79 -6.20 5.29 12.23
C GLY A 79 -5.85 4.34 11.06
N PRO A 80 -6.41 3.12 11.06
CA PRO A 80 -6.23 2.22 9.93
C PRO A 80 -6.91 2.77 8.68
N ILE A 81 -6.38 2.40 7.52
CA ILE A 81 -7.03 2.59 6.23
C ILE A 81 -7.84 1.33 5.92
N GLU A 82 -9.07 1.51 5.47
CA GLU A 82 -9.97 0.44 5.08
C GLU A 82 -10.21 0.51 3.57
N SER A 83 -10.03 -0.61 2.88
CA SER A 83 -10.37 -0.70 1.46
C SER A 83 -11.89 -0.72 1.26
N LEU A 84 -12.32 -0.28 0.09
CA LEU A 84 -13.74 -0.28 -0.30
C LEU A 84 -14.22 -1.67 -0.75
N TRP A 85 -13.30 -2.51 -1.21
CA TRP A 85 -13.54 -3.88 -1.66
C TRP A 85 -12.51 -4.84 -1.05
N ASN A 86 -12.47 -6.08 -1.52
CA ASN A 86 -11.56 -7.12 -1.05
C ASN A 86 -10.11 -6.99 -1.56
N MET A 87 -9.79 -5.92 -2.30
CA MET A 87 -8.47 -5.70 -2.89
C MET A 87 -7.94 -4.30 -2.57
N LEU A 88 -6.70 -4.24 -2.08
CA LEU A 88 -5.99 -3.01 -1.76
C LEU A 88 -4.64 -2.97 -2.50
N ARG A 89 -4.35 -1.83 -3.13
CA ARG A 89 -3.06 -1.52 -3.73
C ARG A 89 -2.29 -0.56 -2.84
N VAL A 90 -1.05 -0.93 -2.56
CA VAL A 90 -0.07 -0.04 -1.93
C VAL A 90 1.03 0.21 -2.95
N THR A 91 1.31 1.47 -3.27
CA THR A 91 2.34 1.87 -4.23
C THR A 91 3.34 2.77 -3.53
N PHE A 92 4.62 2.43 -3.56
CA PHE A 92 5.69 3.25 -3.03
C PHE A 92 6.59 3.74 -4.18
N ILE A 93 6.69 5.05 -4.31
CA ILE A 93 7.48 5.72 -5.34
C ILE A 93 8.50 6.62 -4.66
N THR A 94 9.75 6.59 -5.11
CA THR A 94 10.82 7.47 -4.61
C THR A 94 11.56 8.15 -5.76
N ASP A 95 12.10 9.34 -5.49
CA ASP A 95 12.93 10.09 -6.44
C ASP A 95 14.43 9.72 -6.32
N THR A 96 15.31 10.48 -6.99
CA THR A 96 16.78 10.24 -7.04
C THR A 96 17.58 10.95 -5.95
N THR A 97 16.95 11.48 -4.91
CA THR A 97 17.59 12.42 -3.98
C THR A 97 17.88 11.80 -2.61
N ILE A 98 16.98 12.01 -1.66
CA ILE A 98 17.15 11.79 -0.23
C ILE A 98 16.14 10.73 0.21
N SER A 99 16.59 9.81 1.06
CA SER A 99 15.73 8.78 1.63
C SER A 99 15.64 8.88 3.15
N ALA A 100 14.61 8.25 3.69
CA ALA A 100 14.36 8.11 5.13
C ALA A 100 14.22 6.62 5.50
N GLN A 101 13.90 6.32 6.76
CA GLN A 101 13.83 4.94 7.25
C GLN A 101 12.78 4.09 6.50
N GLY A 102 11.76 4.71 5.93
CA GLY A 102 10.69 4.06 5.21
C GLY A 102 9.55 3.64 6.13
N PHE A 103 8.98 2.46 5.91
CA PHE A 103 7.75 2.07 6.59
C PHE A 103 7.68 0.59 6.94
N TRP A 104 6.89 0.33 7.98
CA TRP A 104 6.36 -0.98 8.32
C TRP A 104 4.85 -0.88 8.45
N LEU A 105 4.15 -1.59 7.58
CA LEU A 105 2.70 -1.70 7.57
C LEU A 105 2.30 -3.12 7.97
N SER A 106 1.19 -3.23 8.69
CA SER A 106 0.51 -4.51 8.91
C SER A 106 -0.88 -4.44 8.30
N TYR A 107 -1.35 -5.55 7.74
CA TYR A 107 -2.67 -5.64 7.15
C TYR A 107 -3.38 -6.92 7.56
N ARG A 108 -4.72 -6.87 7.58
CA ARG A 108 -5.59 -8.02 7.81
C ARG A 108 -6.88 -7.90 7.01
N GLY A 109 -7.51 -9.03 6.71
CA GLY A 109 -8.86 -9.06 6.17
C GLY A 109 -9.88 -8.95 7.31
N ILE A 110 -10.88 -8.10 7.14
CA ILE A 110 -12.03 -7.98 8.03
C ILE A 110 -13.27 -8.43 7.26
N GLN A 111 -13.94 -9.46 7.77
CA GLN A 111 -15.18 -9.91 7.18
C GLN A 111 -16.29 -8.87 7.40
N TYR A 112 -17.11 -8.63 6.38
CA TYR A 112 -18.33 -7.86 6.57
C TYR A 112 -19.17 -8.57 7.63
N GLN A 113 -19.47 -7.87 8.72
CA GLN A 113 -20.47 -8.33 9.67
C GLN A 113 -21.81 -8.26 8.96
N VAL A 114 -22.29 -9.39 8.45
CA VAL A 114 -23.70 -9.49 8.08
C VAL A 114 -24.44 -9.68 9.39
N ASP A 115 -24.98 -8.59 9.95
CA ASP A 115 -25.93 -8.66 11.05
C ASP A 115 -27.24 -9.27 10.53
N ILE A 116 -27.21 -10.56 10.19
CA ILE A 116 -28.42 -11.35 10.17
C ILE A 116 -28.68 -11.67 11.64
N GLN A 117 -29.63 -10.96 12.25
CA GLN A 117 -30.25 -11.38 13.51
C GLN A 117 -30.98 -12.73 13.29
N LEU A 118 -30.23 -13.82 13.08
CA LEU A 118 -30.70 -15.20 13.06
C LEU A 118 -29.61 -16.11 13.63
N ASN A 119 -29.54 -16.15 14.97
CA ASN A 119 -28.96 -17.21 15.80
C ASN A 119 -27.83 -18.07 15.17
N LYS A 120 -26.68 -17.47 14.81
CA LYS A 120 -25.49 -18.25 14.53
C LYS A 120 -24.27 -17.70 15.26
N SER A 121 -23.78 -18.51 16.18
CA SER A 121 -22.48 -18.39 16.81
C SER A 121 -21.39 -18.30 15.74
N LEU A 122 -20.75 -17.14 15.62
CA LEU A 122 -19.63 -16.95 14.71
C LEU A 122 -18.38 -17.61 15.33
N THR A 123 -18.05 -18.80 14.87
CA THR A 123 -16.74 -19.40 15.12
C THR A 123 -15.75 -18.77 14.15
N SER A 124 -14.70 -18.14 14.69
CA SER A 124 -13.61 -17.55 13.92
C SER A 124 -12.87 -18.65 13.14
N GLU A 125 -13.01 -18.68 11.82
CA GLU A 125 -12.15 -19.50 10.97
C GLU A 125 -10.93 -18.70 10.52
N ASN A 126 -9.76 -19.32 10.62
CA ASN A 126 -8.50 -18.78 10.13
C ASN A 126 -8.56 -18.66 8.60
N PHE A 127 -8.83 -17.44 8.10
CA PHE A 127 -8.82 -17.18 6.68
C PHE A 127 -7.39 -17.25 6.12
N SER A 128 -7.22 -18.11 5.12
CA SER A 128 -6.00 -18.24 4.34
C SER A 128 -5.84 -17.04 3.40
N PHE A 129 -4.72 -16.34 3.52
CA PHE A 129 -4.34 -15.25 2.62
C PHE A 129 -3.88 -15.85 1.28
N LYS A 130 -4.46 -15.40 0.17
CA LYS A 130 -3.95 -15.73 -1.17
C LYS A 130 -3.13 -14.56 -1.72
N ASP A 131 -1.87 -14.88 -1.94
CA ASP A 131 -0.87 -14.31 -2.84
C ASP A 131 -0.62 -12.80 -2.77
N HIS A 132 0.54 -12.49 -2.19
CA HIS A 132 1.18 -11.19 -2.16
C HIS A 132 2.00 -11.05 -3.45
N ILE A 133 1.50 -10.29 -4.41
CA ILE A 133 2.30 -9.93 -5.59
C ILE A 133 3.07 -8.66 -5.24
N SER A 134 4.35 -8.83 -4.91
CA SER A 134 5.32 -7.75 -4.78
C SER A 134 6.13 -7.62 -6.05
N PHE A 135 6.02 -6.49 -6.72
CA PHE A 135 7.02 -6.07 -7.69
C PHE A 135 7.63 -4.77 -7.18
N CYS A 136 8.91 -4.80 -6.82
CA CYS A 136 9.66 -3.56 -6.67
C CYS A 136 10.70 -3.49 -7.77
N ILE A 137 10.52 -2.53 -8.66
CA ILE A 137 11.45 -2.26 -9.75
C ILE A 137 12.26 -1.04 -9.32
N LEU A 138 13.58 -1.16 -9.37
CA LEU A 138 14.47 0.00 -9.40
C LEU A 138 14.28 0.63 -10.78
N ASP A 139 13.61 1.77 -10.85
CA ASP A 139 13.36 2.48 -12.09
C ASP A 139 14.66 3.15 -12.56
N ILE A 140 15.55 2.34 -13.15
CA ILE A 140 16.67 2.84 -13.95
C ILE A 140 16.10 3.18 -15.32
N HIS A 141 15.26 4.22 -15.41
CA HIS A 141 14.97 4.86 -16.69
C HIS A 141 15.66 6.22 -16.75
N PHE A 142 16.89 6.17 -17.27
CA PHE A 142 17.51 7.24 -18.06
C PHE A 142 16.42 7.97 -18.87
N ARG A 143 16.15 9.23 -18.53
CA ARG A 143 15.57 10.16 -19.51
C ARG A 143 16.70 10.75 -20.34
N LEU A 144 16.52 10.65 -21.66
CA LEU A 144 17.18 11.36 -22.75
C LEU A 144 18.53 10.79 -23.25
N PHE A 145 18.45 10.03 -24.35
CA PHE A 145 19.05 10.50 -25.60
C PHE A 145 18.07 10.24 -26.75
N ALA A 146 17.30 11.27 -27.09
CA ALA A 146 16.94 11.50 -28.48
C ALA A 146 18.18 12.12 -29.14
N TRP A 147 18.96 11.35 -29.88
CA TRP A 147 19.87 11.80 -30.95
C TRP A 147 20.13 10.62 -31.91
N LEU A 148 19.58 10.78 -33.12
CA LEU A 148 19.94 10.23 -34.44
C LEU A 148 20.55 8.81 -34.55
N GLY A 149 19.83 7.97 -35.30
CA GLY A 149 20.28 6.75 -35.96
C GLY A 149 19.18 6.17 -36.83
#